data_AF-A0A0F8WPJ6-F1
#
_entry.id   AF-A0A0F8WPJ6-F1
#
_cell.length_a   1.000
_cell.length_b   1.000
_cell.length_c   1.000
_cell.angle_alpha   90.00
_cell.angle_beta   90.00
_cell.angle_gamma   90.00
#
_symmetry.space_group_name_H-M   'P 1'
#
loop_
_entity.id
_entity.type
_entity.pdbx_description
1 polymer ?
#
loop_
_entity_poly.entity_id
_entity_poly.type
_entity_poly.pdbx_seq_one_letter_code
_entity_poly.pdbx_strand_id
1 'polypeptide(L)'
;MPLSTSPSRTSNPGKFINIDLFAQLRKRYQPFNVEELKETAARSVNANFCVKLTKLPEGSYNKAFLLTMDNEVQVIAKIPNPYIPQKFFTASEVATLDFLRNELGVPVPRVFAWSSKKDQPVGVEYLIMEKAPGNELSKSWPTMEVSDKVDIVSQLANIQAKIAAVHFGYHGSLFYSEDSEGGISIPGIADRFCIGPSCDIRFWEEERGFMSAFRGPSTRLTPQEKEENLRRYQLTQLQRLYISKFREIDNDIFSALSCPQALTRQQLIDFSGYTWDDDGLFLFQEMMLRTFREWTELTGQPQPSVPVTFTADEIASHVAEGKSWEDRSDLFRALGIPIDGWVHLEDFEAKVETMRNLDRLYAQSYVRFMGLLLSKIRLPCATPTSTSTSTSTSKQAMNILIDALTNIRTELDFFENVAVEYGLDLGPCSSSSSSCSSREIPEEEEGKFTTNTATPITQAYIDMFMSAGSAATSLLEGMVVLWATEVCYLRAWRYAAGFLDSAPAGADADADGGALRNRFIPNWSSAEFGAFVDAIGEVVDDLAEEVGGEEKKKEEILGRCVRWWKQVVWLEERFWPDV
;
A
#
# COMPACT_ATOMS: atom_id res chain seq x y z
N MET A 1 -17.53 -21.35 -14.47
CA MET A 1 -16.13 -21.53 -14.02
C MET A 1 -15.64 -20.19 -13.49
N PRO A 2 -14.84 -20.19 -12.41
CA PRO A 2 -15.11 -19.38 -11.23
C PRO A 2 -14.93 -17.89 -11.52
N LEU A 3 -16.05 -17.18 -11.47
CA LEU A 3 -16.08 -15.73 -11.38
C LEU A 3 -15.50 -15.37 -10.01
N SER A 4 -14.36 -14.67 -10.02
CA SER A 4 -13.79 -14.00 -8.86
C SER A 4 -14.88 -13.12 -8.22
N THR A 5 -15.49 -13.64 -7.16
CA THR A 5 -16.28 -12.85 -6.24
C THR A 5 -15.30 -11.93 -5.52
N SER A 6 -15.43 -10.62 -5.72
CA SER A 6 -14.94 -9.69 -4.71
C SER A 6 -15.55 -10.11 -3.37
N PRO A 7 -14.75 -10.45 -2.35
CA PRO A 7 -15.30 -10.75 -1.05
C PRO A 7 -15.98 -9.48 -0.56
N SER A 8 -17.25 -9.61 -0.16
CA SER A 8 -17.89 -8.66 0.73
C SER A 8 -16.88 -8.26 1.81
N ARG A 9 -16.66 -6.95 1.99
CA ARG A 9 -15.86 -6.37 3.07
C ARG A 9 -16.47 -6.75 4.42
N THR A 10 -16.19 -7.96 4.87
CA THR A 10 -16.49 -8.50 6.19
C THR A 10 -15.18 -8.72 6.91
N SER A 11 -15.15 -8.29 8.16
CA SER A 11 -14.08 -8.34 9.16
C SER A 11 -13.23 -9.62 9.18
N ASN A 12 -12.22 -9.72 8.30
CA ASN A 12 -11.09 -10.64 8.45
C ASN A 12 -9.80 -9.82 8.71
N PRO A 13 -8.95 -10.23 9.66
CA PRO A 13 -7.73 -9.51 10.00
C PRO A 13 -6.68 -9.63 8.88
N GLY A 14 -6.42 -8.53 8.18
CA GLY A 14 -5.37 -8.42 7.16
C GLY A 14 -4.85 -6.98 7.08
N LYS A 15 -3.64 -6.80 6.54
CA LYS A 15 -3.01 -5.49 6.32
C LYS A 15 -2.82 -5.26 4.81
N PHE A 16 -3.03 -4.03 4.37
CA PHE A 16 -2.71 -3.61 3.01
C PHE A 16 -1.22 -3.24 2.90
N ILE A 17 -0.52 -3.82 1.93
CA ILE A 17 0.79 -3.39 1.45
C ILE A 17 0.51 -2.37 0.34
N ASN A 18 0.50 -1.09 0.69
CA ASN A 18 0.42 0.03 -0.25
C ASN A 18 1.66 0.94 -0.04
N ILE A 19 2.14 1.54 -1.12
CA ILE A 19 3.41 2.25 -1.31
C ILE A 19 3.57 3.51 -0.44
N ASP A 20 2.59 3.89 0.38
CA ASP A 20 2.63 5.12 1.21
C ASP A 20 2.39 4.88 2.73
N LEU A 21 3.01 3.83 3.29
CA LEU A 21 2.81 3.43 4.69
C LEU A 21 3.28 4.49 5.70
N PHE A 22 4.27 5.34 5.40
CA PHE A 22 4.72 6.41 6.32
C PHE A 22 3.69 7.53 6.47
N ALA A 23 3.05 7.98 5.37
CA ALA A 23 1.95 8.94 5.44
C ALA A 23 0.76 8.35 6.20
N GLN A 24 0.45 7.07 5.96
CA GLN A 24 -0.61 6.37 6.67
C GLN A 24 -0.31 6.14 8.16
N LEU A 25 0.92 5.81 8.53
CA LEU A 25 1.36 5.64 9.92
C LEU A 25 1.36 6.97 10.68
N ARG A 26 1.80 8.07 10.05
CA ARG A 26 1.69 9.42 10.65
C ARG A 26 0.23 9.83 10.85
N LYS A 27 -0.65 9.58 9.87
CA LYS A 27 -2.11 9.78 10.02
C LYS A 27 -2.71 8.93 11.14
N ARG A 28 -2.09 7.79 11.47
CA ARG A 28 -2.52 6.86 12.52
C ARG A 28 -1.87 7.12 13.88
N TYR A 29 -0.75 7.82 13.96
CA TYR A 29 -0.02 7.99 15.22
C TYR A 29 -0.84 8.82 16.22
N GLN A 30 -1.03 8.26 17.42
CA GLN A 30 -1.77 8.91 18.49
C GLN A 30 -1.00 8.63 19.80
N PRO A 31 -0.40 9.65 20.44
CA PRO A 31 0.24 9.47 21.74
C PRO A 31 -0.83 9.23 22.81
N PHE A 32 -0.50 8.38 23.78
CA PHE A 32 -1.34 8.08 24.94
C PHE A 32 -0.48 7.55 26.09
N ASN A 33 -1.00 7.65 27.33
CA ASN A 33 -0.33 7.13 28.51
C ASN A 33 -0.66 5.65 28.70
N VAL A 34 0.36 4.80 28.52
CA VAL A 34 0.22 3.33 28.59
C VAL A 34 -0.05 2.85 30.02
N GLU A 35 0.57 3.46 31.02
CA GLU A 35 0.39 3.06 32.42
C GLU A 35 -1.02 3.42 32.91
N GLU A 36 -1.49 4.61 32.59
CA GLU A 36 -2.88 5.00 32.89
C GLU A 36 -3.91 4.12 32.16
N LEU A 37 -3.61 3.67 30.94
CA LEU A 37 -4.47 2.70 30.23
C LEU A 37 -4.54 1.38 31.00
N LYS A 38 -3.40 0.86 31.48
CA LYS A 38 -3.31 -0.36 32.29
C LYS A 38 -4.08 -0.22 33.60
N GLU A 39 -3.89 0.89 34.32
CA GLU A 39 -4.57 1.17 35.59
C GLU A 39 -6.08 1.30 35.40
N THR A 40 -6.51 2.01 34.36
CA THR A 40 -7.93 2.14 34.01
C THR A 40 -8.54 0.78 33.68
N ALA A 41 -7.82 -0.05 32.93
CA ALA A 41 -8.25 -1.39 32.61
C ALA A 41 -8.36 -2.29 33.86
N ALA A 42 -7.36 -2.28 34.74
CA ALA A 42 -7.36 -3.06 35.97
C ALA A 42 -8.53 -2.67 36.88
N ARG A 43 -8.74 -1.36 37.11
CA ARG A 43 -9.88 -0.85 37.88
C ARG A 43 -11.22 -1.27 37.30
N SER A 44 -11.37 -1.26 35.96
CA SER A 44 -12.63 -1.60 35.29
C SER A 44 -13.09 -3.05 35.51
N VAL A 45 -12.18 -3.95 35.91
CA VAL A 45 -12.47 -5.37 36.15
C VAL A 45 -12.11 -5.84 37.57
N ASN A 46 -11.99 -4.90 38.51
CA ASN A 46 -11.63 -5.17 39.92
C ASN A 46 -10.32 -5.99 40.06
N ALA A 47 -9.33 -5.67 39.24
CA ALA A 47 -7.97 -6.18 39.32
C ALA A 47 -7.05 -5.14 39.98
N ASN A 48 -5.92 -5.59 40.54
CA ASN A 48 -4.95 -4.67 41.17
C ASN A 48 -4.02 -4.04 40.13
N PHE A 49 -3.56 -4.81 39.14
CA PHE A 49 -2.65 -4.34 38.11
C PHE A 49 -2.72 -5.18 36.84
N CYS A 50 -2.23 -4.63 35.73
CA CYS A 50 -2.09 -5.34 34.46
C CYS A 50 -0.74 -6.06 34.41
N VAL A 51 -0.78 -7.38 34.22
CA VAL A 51 0.40 -8.25 34.12
C VAL A 51 1.02 -8.18 32.73
N LYS A 52 0.19 -8.10 31.68
CA LYS A 52 0.66 -8.15 30.29
C LYS A 52 -0.21 -7.29 29.39
N LEU A 53 0.43 -6.47 28.56
CA LEU A 53 -0.19 -5.74 27.47
C LEU A 53 0.41 -6.20 26.14
N THR A 54 -0.44 -6.68 25.24
CA THR A 54 -0.06 -7.14 23.91
C THR A 54 -0.80 -6.30 22.88
N LYS A 55 -0.08 -5.61 22.01
CA LYS A 55 -0.70 -4.94 20.87
C LYS A 55 -1.26 -5.98 19.90
N LEU A 56 -2.55 -5.88 19.62
CA LEU A 56 -3.24 -6.73 18.67
C LEU A 56 -3.09 -6.18 17.25
N PRO A 57 -3.40 -7.00 16.24
CA PRO A 57 -3.40 -6.59 14.85
C PRO A 57 -4.29 -5.35 14.66
N GLU A 58 -3.73 -4.27 14.10
CA GLU A 58 -4.48 -3.03 13.88
C GLU A 58 -5.51 -3.21 12.76
N GLY A 59 -6.75 -2.79 13.01
CA GLY A 59 -7.77 -2.64 11.97
C GLY A 59 -7.74 -1.24 11.34
N SER A 60 -8.59 -1.02 10.34
CA SER A 60 -8.69 0.28 9.66
C SER A 60 -9.20 1.43 10.53
N TYR A 61 -9.69 1.17 11.75
CA TYR A 61 -10.28 2.21 12.60
C TYR A 61 -9.63 2.34 13.98
N ASN A 62 -9.21 1.26 14.61
CA ASN A 62 -8.71 1.29 15.97
C ASN A 62 -7.37 0.57 16.08
N LYS A 63 -6.52 1.06 16.97
CA LYS A 63 -5.48 0.24 17.60
C LYS A 63 -6.17 -0.62 18.66
N ALA A 64 -5.87 -1.90 18.68
CA ALA A 64 -6.40 -2.83 19.67
C ALA A 64 -5.26 -3.39 20.52
N PHE A 65 -5.52 -3.61 21.80
CA PHE A 65 -4.58 -4.18 22.75
C PHE A 65 -5.30 -5.24 23.58
N LEU A 66 -4.64 -6.37 23.79
CA LEU A 66 -5.05 -7.39 24.75
C LEU A 66 -4.32 -7.13 26.06
N LEU A 67 -5.07 -6.90 27.12
CA LEU A 67 -4.54 -6.73 28.47
C LEU A 67 -4.93 -7.93 29.32
N THR A 68 -3.96 -8.52 30.01
CA THR A 68 -4.15 -9.59 31.00
C THR A 68 -3.88 -9.04 32.39
N MET A 69 -4.83 -9.23 33.30
CA MET A 69 -4.77 -8.74 34.68
C MET A 69 -4.20 -9.78 35.66
N ASP A 70 -3.91 -9.36 36.89
CA ASP A 70 -3.41 -10.21 37.98
C ASP A 70 -4.42 -11.28 38.44
N ASN A 71 -5.71 -11.01 38.24
CA ASN A 71 -6.81 -11.95 38.48
C ASN A 71 -7.15 -12.84 37.25
N GLU A 72 -6.23 -12.95 36.29
CA GLU A 72 -6.36 -13.71 35.04
C GLU A 72 -7.42 -13.20 34.05
N VAL A 73 -8.19 -12.15 34.40
CA VAL A 73 -9.17 -11.55 33.49
C VAL A 73 -8.45 -10.91 32.30
N GLN A 74 -8.96 -11.20 31.10
CA GLN A 74 -8.47 -10.62 29.85
C GLN A 74 -9.47 -9.62 29.28
N VAL A 75 -8.98 -8.44 28.90
CA VAL A 75 -9.79 -7.38 28.28
C VAL A 75 -9.16 -6.88 26.99
N ILE A 76 -9.99 -6.32 26.12
CA ILE A 76 -9.57 -5.65 24.89
C ILE A 76 -9.68 -4.14 25.12
N ALA A 77 -8.58 -3.43 24.97
CA ALA A 77 -8.57 -1.98 24.88
C ALA A 77 -8.49 -1.56 23.40
N LYS A 78 -9.37 -0.67 22.98
CA LYS A 78 -9.38 -0.05 21.65
C LYS A 78 -9.09 1.45 21.79
N ILE A 79 -8.22 1.96 20.93
CA ILE A 79 -7.93 3.38 20.80
C ILE A 79 -8.19 3.78 19.34
N PRO A 80 -9.13 4.70 19.05
CA PRO A 80 -9.42 5.12 17.70
C PRO A 80 -8.24 5.85 17.06
N ASN A 81 -8.11 5.70 15.74
CA ASN A 81 -7.11 6.44 14.98
C ASN A 81 -7.48 7.93 14.88
N PRO A 82 -6.50 8.86 14.79
CA PRO A 82 -6.73 10.30 14.78
C PRO A 82 -7.65 10.83 13.67
N TYR A 83 -7.64 10.19 12.50
CA TYR A 83 -8.46 10.60 11.34
C TYR A 83 -9.94 10.26 11.46
N ILE A 84 -10.32 9.54 12.52
CA ILE A 84 -11.70 9.14 12.79
C ILE A 84 -12.36 10.25 13.58
N PRO A 85 -13.69 10.46 13.47
CA PRO A 85 -14.39 11.55 14.15
C PRO A 85 -14.21 11.45 15.67
N GLN A 86 -13.21 12.16 16.17
CA GLN A 86 -12.88 12.25 17.58
C GLN A 86 -14.11 12.76 18.33
N LYS A 87 -14.30 12.33 19.57
CA LYS A 87 -15.46 12.54 20.44
C LYS A 87 -16.69 11.71 20.07
N PHE A 88 -16.96 11.51 18.78
CA PHE A 88 -18.19 10.85 18.33
C PHE A 88 -18.05 9.33 18.21
N PHE A 89 -16.91 8.85 17.68
CA PHE A 89 -16.77 7.45 17.31
C PHE A 89 -16.86 6.49 18.50
N THR A 90 -16.08 6.72 19.56
CA THR A 90 -16.10 5.87 20.75
C THR A 90 -17.45 5.92 21.46
N ALA A 91 -18.05 7.11 21.62
CA ALA A 91 -19.36 7.26 22.24
C ALA A 91 -20.45 6.48 21.46
N SER A 92 -20.40 6.55 20.13
CA SER A 92 -21.35 5.82 19.29
C SER A 92 -21.14 4.31 19.29
N GLU A 93 -19.88 3.84 19.27
CA GLU A 93 -19.55 2.42 19.37
C GLU A 93 -20.08 1.83 20.68
N VAL A 94 -19.89 2.53 21.80
CA VAL A 94 -20.37 2.08 23.13
C VAL A 94 -21.88 2.01 23.19
N ALA A 95 -22.59 3.07 22.77
CA ALA A 95 -24.05 3.08 22.75
C ALA A 95 -24.62 1.97 21.85
N THR A 96 -23.96 1.70 20.71
CA THR A 96 -24.34 0.62 19.79
C THR A 96 -24.15 -0.75 20.43
N LEU A 97 -23.03 -1.00 21.13
CA LEU A 97 -22.79 -2.27 21.82
C LEU A 97 -23.81 -2.52 22.95
N ASP A 98 -24.12 -1.49 23.75
CA ASP A 98 -25.16 -1.57 24.78
C ASP A 98 -26.53 -1.86 24.15
N PHE A 99 -26.92 -1.12 23.12
CA PHE A 99 -28.19 -1.31 22.42
C PHE A 99 -28.32 -2.75 21.87
N LEU A 100 -27.31 -3.23 21.15
CA LEU A 100 -27.30 -4.59 20.60
C LEU A 100 -27.44 -5.64 21.71
N ARG A 101 -26.74 -5.47 22.83
CA ARG A 101 -26.74 -6.44 23.92
C ARG A 101 -28.03 -6.41 24.73
N ASN A 102 -28.45 -5.24 25.19
CA ASN A 102 -29.49 -5.08 26.20
C ASN A 102 -30.88 -4.87 25.59
N GLU A 103 -31.00 -4.27 24.40
CA GLU A 103 -32.30 -4.10 23.73
C GLU A 103 -32.59 -5.26 22.76
N LEU A 104 -31.58 -5.79 22.06
CA LEU A 104 -31.79 -6.86 21.06
C LEU A 104 -31.33 -8.27 21.48
N GLY A 105 -30.64 -8.39 22.62
CA GLY A 105 -30.10 -9.66 23.08
C GLY A 105 -29.10 -10.29 22.09
N VAL A 106 -28.34 -9.46 21.37
CA VAL A 106 -27.26 -9.92 20.48
C VAL A 106 -26.01 -10.14 21.33
N PRO A 107 -25.29 -11.27 21.17
CA PRO A 107 -24.12 -11.60 21.99
C PRO A 107 -22.89 -10.80 21.55
N VAL A 108 -22.89 -9.49 21.76
CA VAL A 108 -21.72 -8.61 21.58
C VAL A 108 -20.95 -8.44 22.89
N PRO A 109 -19.63 -8.20 22.89
CA PRO A 109 -18.86 -8.14 24.13
C PRO A 109 -19.27 -6.94 25.02
N ARG A 110 -19.20 -7.12 26.34
CA ARG A 110 -19.53 -6.06 27.31
C ARG A 110 -18.48 -4.96 27.33
N VAL A 111 -18.92 -3.73 27.51
CA VAL A 111 -18.04 -2.59 27.77
C VAL A 111 -17.81 -2.48 29.28
N PHE A 112 -16.54 -2.36 29.70
CA PHE A 112 -16.16 -2.21 31.10
C PHE A 112 -15.82 -0.77 31.46
N ALA A 113 -15.13 -0.06 30.58
CA ALA A 113 -14.79 1.35 30.75
C ALA A 113 -14.54 2.00 29.39
N TRP A 114 -14.80 3.30 29.27
CA TRP A 114 -14.55 4.04 28.04
C TRP A 114 -14.45 5.54 28.33
N SER A 115 -13.89 6.30 27.39
CA SER A 115 -13.92 7.76 27.39
C SER A 115 -13.88 8.27 25.95
N SER A 116 -14.78 9.19 25.60
CA SER A 116 -14.71 9.99 24.37
C SER A 116 -13.90 11.28 24.54
N LYS A 117 -13.40 11.56 25.74
CA LYS A 117 -12.62 12.76 26.07
C LYS A 117 -11.13 12.43 26.24
N LYS A 118 -10.28 13.40 25.91
CA LYS A 118 -8.81 13.30 25.95
C LYS A 118 -8.17 13.96 27.18
N ASP A 119 -8.96 14.69 27.97
CA ASP A 119 -8.54 15.42 29.18
C ASP A 119 -8.39 14.52 30.42
N GLN A 120 -8.66 13.23 30.28
CA GLN A 120 -8.44 12.21 31.31
C GLN A 120 -7.01 11.63 31.23
N PRO A 121 -6.51 10.97 32.30
CA PRO A 121 -5.10 10.56 32.43
C PRO A 121 -4.50 9.69 31.32
N VAL A 122 -5.30 8.85 30.65
CA VAL A 122 -4.85 8.06 29.48
C VAL A 122 -4.50 8.95 28.29
N GLY A 123 -5.04 10.17 28.22
CA GLY A 123 -4.68 11.21 27.24
C GLY A 123 -5.28 11.02 25.84
N VAL A 124 -6.15 10.02 25.66
CA VAL A 124 -6.78 9.68 24.38
C VAL A 124 -8.16 9.08 24.59
N GLU A 125 -8.98 9.07 23.55
CA GLU A 125 -10.21 8.27 23.51
C GLU A 125 -9.88 6.78 23.63
N TYR A 126 -10.68 6.06 24.40
CA TYR A 126 -10.49 4.62 24.56
C TYR A 126 -11.80 3.89 24.86
N LEU A 127 -11.80 2.59 24.55
CA LEU A 127 -12.84 1.65 24.90
C LEU A 127 -12.20 0.37 25.46
N ILE A 128 -12.57 -0.03 26.67
CA ILE A 128 -12.15 -1.28 27.32
C ILE A 128 -13.36 -2.19 27.38
N MET A 129 -13.23 -3.36 26.77
CA MET A 129 -14.33 -4.31 26.60
C MET A 129 -13.90 -5.75 26.83
N GLU A 130 -14.88 -6.62 27.02
CA GLU A 130 -14.75 -8.06 27.13
C GLU A 130 -14.05 -8.65 25.90
N LYS A 131 -13.08 -9.54 26.14
CA LYS A 131 -12.52 -10.38 25.09
C LYS A 131 -13.56 -11.43 24.70
N ALA A 132 -13.95 -11.47 23.42
CA ALA A 132 -14.87 -12.49 22.93
C ALA A 132 -14.27 -13.90 23.15
N PRO A 133 -15.01 -14.84 23.76
CA PRO A 133 -14.54 -16.20 23.95
C PRO A 133 -14.61 -17.01 22.66
N GLY A 134 -13.80 -18.07 22.57
CA GLY A 134 -13.82 -19.02 21.46
C GLY A 134 -12.69 -18.81 20.44
N ASN A 135 -12.84 -19.47 19.29
CA ASN A 135 -11.88 -19.46 18.20
C ASN A 135 -12.38 -18.62 17.02
N GLU A 136 -11.45 -18.02 16.28
CA GLU A 136 -11.76 -17.25 15.08
C GLU A 136 -12.41 -18.14 14.02
N LEU A 137 -13.60 -17.74 13.55
CA LEU A 137 -14.37 -18.51 12.58
C LEU A 137 -13.60 -18.77 11.29
N SER A 138 -12.80 -17.80 10.81
CA SER A 138 -11.98 -17.93 9.60
C SER A 138 -11.00 -19.11 9.65
N LYS A 139 -10.45 -19.41 10.83
CA LYS A 139 -9.49 -20.51 11.05
C LYS A 139 -10.17 -21.87 11.04
N SER A 140 -11.38 -21.93 11.59
CA SER A 140 -12.15 -23.17 11.66
C SER A 140 -12.96 -23.45 10.40
N TRP A 141 -13.41 -22.42 9.68
CA TRP A 141 -14.32 -22.54 8.54
C TRP A 141 -13.89 -23.54 7.47
N PRO A 142 -12.61 -23.63 7.03
CA PRO A 142 -12.22 -24.58 5.98
C PRO A 142 -12.43 -26.04 6.40
N THR A 143 -12.17 -26.36 7.66
CA THR A 143 -12.20 -27.72 8.20
C THR A 143 -13.54 -28.11 8.83
N MET A 144 -14.50 -27.18 8.93
CA MET A 144 -15.82 -27.44 9.51
C MET A 144 -16.75 -28.22 8.58
N GLU A 145 -17.57 -29.07 9.18
CA GLU A 145 -18.63 -29.79 8.47
C GLU A 145 -19.70 -28.84 7.93
N VAL A 146 -20.40 -29.29 6.88
CA VAL A 146 -21.42 -28.47 6.20
C VAL A 146 -22.58 -28.16 7.14
N SER A 147 -22.98 -29.09 8.01
CA SER A 147 -24.02 -28.89 9.03
C SER A 147 -23.68 -27.71 9.95
N ASP A 148 -22.47 -27.68 10.51
CA ASP A 148 -22.04 -26.62 11.43
C ASP A 148 -21.99 -25.25 10.72
N LYS A 149 -21.56 -25.23 9.45
CA LYS A 149 -21.58 -24.01 8.63
C LYS A 149 -23.00 -23.48 8.44
N VAL A 150 -23.96 -24.36 8.18
CA VAL A 150 -25.38 -23.99 8.04
C VAL A 150 -25.93 -23.43 9.35
N ASP A 151 -25.57 -24.03 10.48
CA ASP A 151 -25.98 -23.54 11.81
C ASP A 151 -25.43 -22.15 12.11
N ILE A 152 -24.15 -21.90 11.79
CA ILE A 152 -23.54 -20.57 11.95
C ILE A 152 -24.21 -19.54 11.03
N VAL A 153 -24.43 -19.87 9.76
CA VAL A 153 -25.13 -18.98 8.82
C VAL A 153 -26.54 -18.66 9.32
N SER A 154 -27.24 -19.65 9.89
CA SER A 154 -28.56 -19.46 10.48
C SER A 154 -28.52 -18.53 11.70
N GLN A 155 -27.52 -18.66 12.56
CA GLN A 155 -27.32 -17.73 13.70
C GLN A 155 -27.04 -16.30 13.23
N LEU A 156 -26.18 -16.12 12.22
CA LEU A 156 -25.89 -14.82 11.63
C LEU A 156 -27.13 -14.20 10.99
N ALA A 157 -27.93 -14.99 10.27
CA ALA A 157 -29.19 -14.55 9.68
C ALA A 157 -30.19 -14.08 10.75
N ASN A 158 -30.29 -14.81 11.87
CA ASN A 158 -31.14 -14.40 13.00
C ASN A 158 -30.68 -13.09 13.64
N ILE A 159 -29.36 -12.88 13.79
CA ILE A 159 -28.81 -11.61 14.28
C ILE A 159 -29.15 -10.47 13.31
N GLN A 160 -28.93 -10.67 12.01
CA GLN A 160 -29.26 -9.67 10.99
C GLN A 160 -30.75 -9.34 10.99
N ALA A 161 -31.63 -10.34 11.12
CA ALA A 161 -33.07 -10.14 11.19
C ALA A 161 -33.49 -9.29 12.41
N LYS A 162 -32.90 -9.55 13.59
CA LYS A 162 -33.14 -8.74 14.79
C LYS A 162 -32.73 -7.28 14.60
N ILE A 163 -31.54 -7.03 14.04
CA ILE A 163 -31.04 -5.67 13.79
C ILE A 163 -31.91 -4.96 12.76
N ALA A 164 -32.28 -5.64 11.68
CA ALA A 164 -33.10 -5.08 10.60
C ALA A 164 -34.55 -4.77 11.03
N ALA A 165 -35.06 -5.43 12.06
CA ALA A 165 -36.39 -5.19 12.59
C ALA A 165 -36.51 -3.85 13.37
N VAL A 166 -35.38 -3.25 13.76
CA VAL A 166 -35.36 -1.98 14.50
C VAL A 166 -35.56 -0.80 13.56
N HIS A 167 -36.50 0.08 13.92
CA HIS A 167 -36.80 1.27 13.15
C HIS A 167 -36.39 2.57 13.88
N PHE A 168 -35.20 3.08 13.56
CA PHE A 168 -34.64 4.28 14.21
C PHE A 168 -35.28 5.60 13.77
N GLY A 169 -35.97 5.61 12.62
CA GLY A 169 -36.71 6.78 12.14
C GLY A 169 -35.89 7.96 11.61
N TYR A 170 -34.58 8.04 11.88
CA TYR A 170 -33.66 9.11 11.45
C TYR A 170 -32.35 8.52 10.90
N HIS A 171 -31.60 9.31 10.12
CA HIS A 171 -30.28 8.94 9.64
C HIS A 171 -29.20 9.60 10.50
N GLY A 172 -28.20 8.82 10.91
CA GLY A 172 -27.12 9.24 11.79
C GLY A 172 -26.48 8.03 12.46
N SER A 173 -25.84 8.26 13.60
CA SER A 173 -25.27 7.19 14.44
C SER A 173 -25.95 7.19 15.81
N LEU A 174 -25.94 6.02 16.48
CA LEU A 174 -26.58 5.85 17.78
C LEU A 174 -25.65 6.37 18.89
N PHE A 175 -26.19 7.10 19.87
CA PHE A 175 -25.47 7.61 21.03
C PHE A 175 -26.30 7.47 22.29
N TYR A 176 -25.67 7.58 23.46
CA TYR A 176 -26.42 7.95 24.65
C TYR A 176 -26.90 9.40 24.53
N SER A 177 -28.09 9.68 25.07
CA SER A 177 -28.72 11.00 24.99
C SER A 177 -27.87 12.12 25.61
N GLU A 178 -27.00 11.79 26.57
CA GLU A 178 -26.09 12.74 27.23
C GLU A 178 -24.81 13.05 26.43
N ASP A 179 -24.42 12.18 25.48
CA ASP A 179 -23.17 12.28 24.73
C ASP A 179 -23.32 12.99 23.37
N SER A 180 -24.56 13.24 22.93
CA SER A 180 -24.86 13.87 21.64
C SER A 180 -25.78 15.08 21.81
N GLU A 181 -25.19 16.27 21.93
CA GLU A 181 -25.93 17.54 21.91
C GLU A 181 -26.76 17.66 20.62
N GLY A 182 -28.08 17.86 20.76
CA GLY A 182 -29.01 17.92 19.63
C GLY A 182 -29.40 16.54 19.04
N GLY A 183 -29.08 15.45 19.74
CA GLY A 183 -29.54 14.11 19.38
C GLY A 183 -31.07 13.97 19.45
N ILE A 184 -31.64 13.15 18.56
CA ILE A 184 -33.08 12.91 18.48
C ILE A 184 -33.41 11.56 19.12
N SER A 185 -34.27 11.56 20.14
CA SER A 185 -34.75 10.33 20.79
C SER A 185 -35.46 9.41 19.81
N ILE A 186 -35.31 8.10 20.02
CA ILE A 186 -35.88 7.08 19.13
C ILE A 186 -37.17 6.55 19.73
N PRO A 187 -38.34 6.76 19.09
CA PRO A 187 -39.61 6.25 19.60
C PRO A 187 -39.61 4.72 19.72
N GLY A 188 -40.00 4.20 20.88
CA GLY A 188 -40.11 2.75 21.13
C GLY A 188 -38.80 2.07 21.54
N ILE A 189 -37.73 2.84 21.75
CA ILE A 189 -36.45 2.39 22.33
C ILE A 189 -36.27 3.14 23.67
N ALA A 190 -35.48 2.59 24.59
CA ALA A 190 -35.18 3.23 25.86
C ALA A 190 -34.68 4.69 25.67
N ASP A 191 -35.23 5.62 26.47
CA ASP A 191 -35.00 7.08 26.37
C ASP A 191 -33.53 7.50 26.55
N ARG A 192 -32.70 6.58 27.05
CA ARG A 192 -31.25 6.75 27.18
C ARG A 192 -30.52 6.80 25.84
N PHE A 193 -31.15 6.41 24.73
CA PHE A 193 -30.56 6.41 23.40
C PHE A 193 -31.13 7.50 22.50
N CYS A 194 -30.28 8.05 21.64
CA CYS A 194 -30.65 9.01 20.62
C CYS A 194 -29.88 8.79 19.32
N ILE A 195 -30.40 9.31 18.20
CA ILE A 195 -29.65 9.41 16.94
C ILE A 195 -28.97 10.78 16.91
N GLY A 196 -27.66 10.77 16.80
CA GLY A 196 -26.80 11.94 16.68
C GLY A 196 -26.22 12.09 15.27
N PRO A 197 -25.13 12.85 15.11
CA PRO A 197 -24.45 12.99 13.82
C PRO A 197 -23.90 11.64 13.30
N SER A 198 -23.74 11.54 11.99
CA SER A 198 -23.15 10.37 11.35
C SER A 198 -21.66 10.25 11.69
N CYS A 199 -21.25 9.10 12.21
CA CYS A 199 -19.84 8.72 12.43
C CYS A 199 -19.17 8.15 11.18
N ASP A 200 -19.85 8.14 10.02
CA ASP A 200 -19.29 7.61 8.77
C ASP A 200 -18.14 8.49 8.28
N ILE A 201 -16.95 7.89 8.25
CA ILE A 201 -15.66 8.53 7.98
C ILE A 201 -15.65 9.40 6.70
N ARG A 202 -16.46 9.06 5.70
CA ARG A 202 -16.54 9.81 4.42
C ARG A 202 -17.05 11.25 4.58
N PHE A 203 -17.73 11.55 5.69
CA PHE A 203 -18.15 12.92 6.02
C PHE A 203 -17.10 13.72 6.79
N TRP A 204 -15.99 13.10 7.17
CA TRP A 204 -14.98 13.64 8.08
C TRP A 204 -13.56 13.59 7.52
N GLU A 205 -13.34 12.90 6.40
CA GLU A 205 -12.05 12.83 5.72
C GLU A 205 -11.67 14.16 5.07
N GLU A 206 -10.36 14.45 5.14
CA GLU A 206 -9.70 15.55 4.43
C GLU A 206 -10.37 16.92 4.70
N GLU A 207 -10.60 17.69 3.65
CA GLU A 207 -11.18 19.02 3.69
C GLU A 207 -12.58 19.02 4.33
N ARG A 208 -13.31 17.88 4.26
CA ARG A 208 -14.68 17.75 4.82
C ARG A 208 -14.69 17.74 6.35
N GLY A 209 -13.60 17.33 6.99
CA GLY A 209 -13.45 17.40 8.44
C GLY A 209 -13.41 18.85 8.97
N PHE A 210 -12.97 19.79 8.14
CA PHE A 210 -12.87 21.22 8.49
C PHE A 210 -14.10 22.04 8.09
N MET A 211 -15.04 21.44 7.35
CA MET A 211 -16.27 22.12 6.94
C MET A 211 -17.26 22.20 8.11
N SER A 212 -17.77 23.40 8.40
CA SER A 212 -18.90 23.62 9.31
C SER A 212 -20.23 23.18 8.67
N ALA A 213 -20.35 21.90 8.31
CA ALA A 213 -21.51 21.38 7.63
C ALA A 213 -22.32 20.44 8.54
N PHE A 214 -23.64 20.47 8.41
CA PHE A 214 -24.56 19.63 9.19
C PHE A 214 -24.24 18.14 8.94
N ARG A 215 -24.00 17.38 10.03
CA ARG A 215 -23.63 15.95 9.97
C ARG A 215 -24.78 15.03 10.41
N GLY A 216 -25.99 15.57 10.51
CA GLY A 216 -27.14 14.91 11.11
C GLY A 216 -27.28 15.21 12.60
N PRO A 217 -28.27 14.60 13.27
CA PRO A 217 -29.21 13.62 12.74
C PRO A 217 -30.14 14.22 11.67
N SER A 218 -30.22 13.61 10.49
CA SER A 218 -31.08 14.15 9.41
C SER A 218 -32.46 13.50 9.45
N THR A 219 -33.48 14.30 9.14
CA THR A 219 -34.84 13.78 8.96
C THR A 219 -34.87 12.76 7.83
N ARG A 220 -35.87 11.89 7.91
CA ARG A 220 -36.22 10.90 6.90
C ARG A 220 -36.09 11.48 5.48
N LEU A 221 -35.50 10.68 4.59
CA LEU A 221 -35.87 10.69 3.18
C LEU A 221 -37.40 10.78 3.08
N THR A 222 -37.91 11.66 2.20
CA THR A 222 -39.34 11.78 1.93
C THR A 222 -39.95 10.39 1.67
N PRO A 223 -41.26 10.17 1.93
CA PRO A 223 -41.90 8.88 1.61
C PRO A 223 -41.59 8.42 0.18
N GLN A 224 -41.46 9.38 -0.74
CA GLN A 224 -41.10 9.17 -2.13
C GLN A 224 -39.65 8.70 -2.30
N GLU A 225 -38.67 9.32 -1.64
CA GLU A 225 -37.27 8.88 -1.65
C GLU A 225 -37.03 7.55 -0.91
N LYS A 226 -37.85 7.24 0.11
CA LYS A 226 -37.83 5.93 0.78
C LYS A 226 -38.38 4.84 -0.11
N GLU A 227 -39.51 5.10 -0.75
CA GLU A 227 -40.08 4.19 -1.74
C GLU A 227 -39.07 4.00 -2.89
N GLU A 228 -38.45 5.06 -3.38
CA GLU A 228 -37.41 4.99 -4.43
C GLU A 228 -36.18 4.16 -4.00
N ASN A 229 -35.70 4.31 -2.75
CA ASN A 229 -34.57 3.53 -2.25
C ASN A 229 -34.92 2.08 -1.93
N LEU A 230 -36.07 1.83 -1.30
CA LEU A 230 -36.56 0.48 -1.03
C LEU A 230 -36.84 -0.24 -2.34
N ARG A 231 -37.46 0.47 -3.30
CA ARG A 231 -37.65 -0.01 -4.68
C ARG A 231 -36.32 -0.25 -5.36
N ARG A 232 -35.30 0.60 -5.25
CA ARG A 232 -33.95 0.33 -5.79
C ARG A 232 -33.28 -0.87 -5.14
N TYR A 233 -33.36 -1.02 -3.82
CA TYR A 233 -32.82 -2.17 -3.11
C TYR A 233 -33.54 -3.46 -3.50
N GLN A 234 -34.88 -3.45 -3.47
CA GLN A 234 -35.72 -4.56 -3.93
C GLN A 234 -35.47 -4.86 -5.39
N LEU A 235 -35.41 -3.86 -6.27
CA LEU A 235 -35.05 -4.03 -7.69
C LEU A 235 -33.65 -4.58 -7.86
N THR A 236 -32.68 -4.24 -7.00
CA THR A 236 -31.31 -4.81 -7.07
C THR A 236 -31.31 -6.28 -6.66
N GLN A 237 -32.00 -6.64 -5.56
CA GLN A 237 -32.13 -8.05 -5.14
C GLN A 237 -32.98 -8.85 -6.14
N LEU A 238 -34.06 -8.26 -6.62
CA LEU A 238 -34.96 -8.82 -7.61
C LEU A 238 -34.27 -8.90 -8.97
N GLN A 239 -33.40 -7.96 -9.35
CA GLN A 239 -32.55 -8.04 -10.55
C GLN A 239 -31.56 -9.19 -10.43
N ARG A 240 -30.92 -9.39 -9.28
CA ARG A 240 -30.03 -10.55 -9.05
C ARG A 240 -30.80 -11.86 -9.17
N LEU A 241 -32.00 -11.91 -8.58
CA LEU A 241 -32.89 -13.07 -8.67
C LEU A 241 -33.41 -13.27 -10.11
N TYR A 242 -33.85 -12.21 -10.79
CA TYR A 242 -34.31 -12.21 -12.18
C TYR A 242 -33.20 -12.64 -13.11
N ILE A 243 -31.98 -12.09 -13.02
CA ILE A 243 -30.83 -12.52 -13.84
C ILE A 243 -30.56 -14.01 -13.64
N SER A 244 -30.61 -14.50 -12.39
CA SER A 244 -30.43 -15.94 -12.11
C SER A 244 -31.57 -16.81 -12.67
N LYS A 245 -32.79 -16.27 -12.75
CA LYS A 245 -34.00 -16.96 -13.24
C LYS A 245 -34.27 -16.75 -14.74
N PHE A 246 -33.68 -15.74 -15.37
CA PHE A 246 -33.87 -15.41 -16.78
C PHE A 246 -33.34 -16.51 -17.69
N ARG A 247 -32.31 -17.25 -17.25
CA ARG A 247 -31.84 -18.46 -17.93
C ARG A 247 -32.97 -19.48 -18.16
N GLU A 248 -33.92 -19.58 -17.24
CA GLU A 248 -35.03 -20.54 -17.30
C GLU A 248 -36.21 -20.02 -18.15
N ILE A 249 -36.27 -18.71 -18.46
CA ILE A 249 -37.43 -18.05 -19.08
C ILE A 249 -37.13 -17.57 -20.51
N ASP A 250 -36.03 -16.85 -20.70
CA ASP A 250 -35.61 -16.32 -22.00
C ASP A 250 -34.08 -16.31 -22.06
N ASN A 251 -33.56 -17.30 -22.78
CA ASN A 251 -32.14 -17.51 -22.93
C ASN A 251 -31.46 -16.39 -23.74
N ASP A 252 -32.19 -15.69 -24.62
CA ASP A 252 -31.61 -14.65 -25.47
C ASP A 252 -31.33 -13.39 -24.66
N ILE A 253 -32.24 -13.01 -23.76
CA ILE A 253 -32.01 -11.88 -22.82
C ILE A 253 -30.95 -12.24 -21.77
N PHE A 254 -30.97 -13.48 -21.24
CA PHE A 254 -29.88 -13.95 -20.37
C PHE A 254 -28.53 -13.92 -21.09
N SER A 255 -28.50 -14.30 -22.37
CA SER A 255 -27.31 -14.25 -23.22
C SER A 255 -26.84 -12.82 -23.52
N ALA A 256 -27.76 -11.86 -23.62
CA ALA A 256 -27.43 -10.44 -23.75
C ALA A 256 -26.85 -9.85 -22.45
N LEU A 257 -27.38 -10.23 -21.28
CA LEU A 257 -26.86 -9.81 -19.96
C LEU A 257 -25.58 -10.56 -19.58
N SER A 258 -25.39 -11.75 -20.13
CA SER A 258 -24.16 -12.54 -20.07
C SER A 258 -23.28 -12.33 -21.29
N CYS A 259 -23.54 -11.26 -22.08
CA CYS A 259 -22.85 -11.02 -23.34
C CYS A 259 -21.35 -10.89 -23.04
N PRO A 260 -20.49 -11.68 -23.72
CA PRO A 260 -19.08 -11.77 -23.38
C PRO A 260 -18.35 -10.42 -23.35
N GLN A 261 -18.83 -9.44 -24.13
CA GLN A 261 -18.23 -8.12 -24.26
C GLN A 261 -18.98 -7.00 -23.52
N ALA A 262 -20.01 -7.31 -22.72
CA ALA A 262 -20.74 -6.32 -21.93
C ALA A 262 -19.82 -5.60 -20.94
N LEU A 263 -18.90 -6.34 -20.33
CA LEU A 263 -17.90 -5.82 -19.41
C LEU A 263 -16.92 -4.86 -20.12
N THR A 264 -16.40 -5.25 -21.29
CA THR A 264 -15.50 -4.41 -22.10
C THR A 264 -16.14 -3.06 -22.43
N ARG A 265 -17.42 -3.05 -22.83
CA ARG A 265 -18.17 -1.82 -23.13
C ARG A 265 -18.35 -0.93 -21.90
N GLN A 266 -18.67 -1.52 -20.75
CA GLN A 266 -18.88 -0.80 -19.51
C GLN A 266 -17.56 -0.24 -18.96
N GLN A 267 -16.54 -1.08 -18.86
CA GLN A 267 -15.23 -0.73 -18.30
C GLN A 267 -14.50 0.31 -19.14
N LEU A 268 -14.69 0.31 -20.46
CA LEU A 268 -14.15 1.36 -21.33
C LEU A 268 -14.68 2.75 -20.93
N ILE A 269 -15.97 2.84 -20.59
CA ILE A 269 -16.60 4.08 -20.12
C ILE A 269 -16.12 4.40 -18.71
N ASP A 270 -16.12 3.41 -17.81
CA ASP A 270 -15.73 3.62 -16.42
C ASP A 270 -14.27 4.08 -16.30
N PHE A 271 -13.32 3.39 -16.94
CA PHE A 271 -11.89 3.73 -16.86
C PHE A 271 -11.50 5.02 -17.57
N SER A 272 -12.32 5.50 -18.53
CA SER A 272 -12.08 6.82 -19.13
C SER A 272 -12.10 7.96 -18.09
N GLY A 273 -12.83 7.76 -16.98
CA GLY A 273 -12.92 8.71 -15.87
C GLY A 273 -11.81 8.61 -14.82
N TYR A 274 -11.01 7.53 -14.82
CA TYR A 274 -9.97 7.25 -13.82
C TYR A 274 -8.54 7.40 -14.38
N THR A 275 -8.38 7.99 -15.56
CA THR A 275 -7.10 8.10 -16.29
C THR A 275 -5.98 8.84 -15.54
N TRP A 276 -6.28 9.51 -14.42
CA TRP A 276 -5.34 10.26 -13.59
C TRP A 276 -4.89 9.52 -12.31
N ASP A 277 -5.42 8.33 -12.03
CA ASP A 277 -5.00 7.47 -10.91
C ASP A 277 -3.84 6.55 -11.33
N ASP A 278 -3.03 6.09 -10.36
CA ASP A 278 -1.74 5.37 -10.57
C ASP A 278 -1.78 4.15 -11.53
N ASP A 279 -2.94 3.52 -11.74
CA ASP A 279 -3.12 2.40 -12.69
C ASP A 279 -4.18 2.70 -13.80
N GLY A 280 -4.85 3.85 -13.74
CA GLY A 280 -6.05 4.10 -14.55
C GLY A 280 -5.79 4.30 -16.04
N LEU A 281 -4.64 4.88 -16.40
CA LEU A 281 -4.26 5.09 -17.80
C LEU A 281 -3.94 3.77 -18.53
N PHE A 282 -3.20 2.87 -17.88
CA PHE A 282 -2.88 1.54 -18.42
C PHE A 282 -4.15 0.70 -18.63
N LEU A 283 -5.05 0.66 -17.63
CA LEU A 283 -6.32 -0.08 -17.72
C LEU A 283 -7.26 0.50 -18.78
N PHE A 284 -7.27 1.82 -18.95
CA PHE A 284 -8.02 2.46 -20.02
C PHE A 284 -7.44 2.11 -21.41
N GLN A 285 -6.11 2.13 -21.56
CA GLN A 285 -5.44 1.73 -22.80
C GLN A 285 -5.66 0.24 -23.13
N GLU A 286 -5.65 -0.64 -22.13
CA GLU A 286 -5.98 -2.06 -22.29
C GLU A 286 -7.42 -2.25 -22.78
N MET A 287 -8.39 -1.51 -22.22
CA MET A 287 -9.78 -1.56 -22.69
C MET A 287 -9.94 -1.00 -24.10
N MET A 288 -9.20 0.04 -24.47
CA MET A 288 -9.19 0.60 -25.83
C MET A 288 -8.61 -0.41 -26.84
N LEU A 289 -7.52 -1.09 -26.50
CA LEU A 289 -6.91 -2.13 -27.34
C LEU A 289 -7.79 -3.36 -27.47
N ARG A 290 -8.44 -3.79 -26.38
CA ARG A 290 -9.42 -4.87 -26.39
C ARG A 290 -10.63 -4.52 -27.25
N THR A 291 -11.10 -3.29 -27.18
CA THR A 291 -12.15 -2.76 -28.06
C THR A 291 -11.74 -2.74 -29.53
N PHE A 292 -10.48 -2.39 -29.82
CA PHE A 292 -9.92 -2.45 -31.17
C PHE A 292 -9.81 -3.88 -31.71
N ARG A 293 -9.40 -4.86 -30.88
CA ARG A 293 -9.30 -6.28 -31.26
C ARG A 293 -10.68 -6.90 -31.51
N GLU A 294 -11.61 -6.67 -30.58
CA GLU A 294 -12.97 -7.23 -30.58
C GLU A 294 -13.96 -6.37 -31.40
N TRP A 295 -13.48 -5.39 -32.18
CA TRP A 295 -14.36 -4.39 -32.84
C TRP A 295 -15.44 -5.00 -33.72
N THR A 296 -15.08 -6.01 -34.51
CA THR A 296 -16.02 -6.71 -35.40
C THR A 296 -17.10 -7.44 -34.60
N GLU A 297 -16.74 -8.01 -33.45
CA GLU A 297 -17.67 -8.70 -32.54
C GLU A 297 -18.52 -7.72 -31.73
N LEU A 298 -17.97 -6.56 -31.39
CA LEU A 298 -18.63 -5.48 -30.66
C LEU A 298 -19.65 -4.72 -31.53
N THR A 299 -19.34 -4.47 -32.80
CA THR A 299 -20.12 -3.54 -33.64
C THR A 299 -20.78 -4.20 -34.84
N GLY A 300 -20.39 -5.43 -35.18
CA GLY A 300 -20.79 -6.10 -36.42
C GLY A 300 -20.18 -5.47 -37.68
N GLN A 301 -19.34 -4.44 -37.54
CA GLN A 301 -18.68 -3.74 -38.63
C GLN A 301 -17.28 -4.30 -38.87
N PRO A 302 -16.79 -4.34 -40.11
CA PRO A 302 -15.47 -4.91 -40.40
C PRO A 302 -14.36 -4.08 -39.74
N GLN A 303 -13.28 -4.72 -39.29
CA GLN A 303 -12.10 -4.10 -38.64
C GLN A 303 -11.62 -2.76 -39.25
N PRO A 304 -11.61 -2.55 -40.59
CA PRO A 304 -11.17 -1.28 -41.19
C PRO A 304 -12.04 -0.06 -40.86
N SER A 305 -13.19 -0.27 -40.21
CA SER A 305 -14.12 0.79 -39.79
C SER A 305 -13.86 1.36 -38.40
N VAL A 306 -12.85 0.85 -37.66
CA VAL A 306 -12.57 1.31 -36.30
C VAL A 306 -12.10 2.78 -36.33
N PRO A 307 -12.69 3.68 -35.52
CA PRO A 307 -12.30 5.09 -35.46
C PRO A 307 -10.89 5.33 -34.91
N VAL A 308 -10.40 4.42 -34.07
CA VAL A 308 -9.09 4.49 -33.42
C VAL A 308 -8.28 3.27 -33.83
N THR A 309 -7.13 3.50 -34.44
CA THR A 309 -6.21 2.44 -34.88
C THR A 309 -4.93 2.51 -34.08
N PHE A 310 -4.41 1.34 -33.72
CA PHE A 310 -3.12 1.23 -33.05
C PHE A 310 -2.07 0.74 -34.05
N THR A 311 -0.91 1.38 -34.04
CA THR A 311 0.26 0.92 -34.79
C THR A 311 0.82 -0.37 -34.18
N ALA A 312 1.60 -1.12 -34.97
CA ALA A 312 2.27 -2.32 -34.47
C ALA A 312 3.19 -2.00 -33.28
N ASP A 313 3.83 -0.83 -33.29
CA ASP A 313 4.73 -0.37 -32.22
C ASP A 313 3.96 0.00 -30.94
N GLU A 314 2.80 0.65 -31.03
CA GLU A 314 1.94 0.95 -29.87
C GLU A 314 1.37 -0.34 -29.24
N ILE A 315 0.96 -1.30 -30.08
CA ILE A 315 0.51 -2.62 -29.60
C ILE A 315 1.68 -3.35 -28.92
N ALA A 316 2.88 -3.32 -29.52
CA ALA A 316 4.05 -3.97 -28.95
C ALA A 316 4.50 -3.31 -27.64
N SER A 317 4.44 -1.98 -27.56
CA SER A 317 4.73 -1.19 -26.35
C SER A 317 3.74 -1.52 -25.24
N HIS A 318 2.44 -1.53 -25.53
CA HIS A 318 1.42 -1.88 -24.54
C HIS A 318 1.48 -3.35 -24.13
N VAL A 319 1.81 -4.27 -25.04
CA VAL A 319 2.06 -5.68 -24.70
C VAL A 319 3.32 -5.82 -23.85
N ALA A 320 4.36 -5.03 -24.07
CA ALA A 320 5.56 -5.01 -23.23
C ALA A 320 5.27 -4.40 -21.84
N GLU A 321 4.47 -3.35 -21.77
CA GLU A 321 4.00 -2.75 -20.52
C GLU A 321 3.05 -3.69 -19.76
N GLY A 322 2.16 -4.38 -20.49
CA GLY A 322 1.28 -5.43 -19.97
C GLY A 322 2.06 -6.67 -19.53
N LYS A 323 3.15 -7.01 -20.19
CA LYS A 323 4.10 -8.02 -19.73
C LYS A 323 4.86 -7.54 -18.49
N SER A 324 5.23 -6.27 -18.38
CA SER A 324 5.77 -5.71 -17.13
C SER A 324 4.72 -5.71 -16.00
N TRP A 325 3.45 -5.52 -16.33
CA TRP A 325 2.32 -5.57 -15.40
C TRP A 325 1.97 -7.00 -14.99
N GLU A 326 2.02 -7.96 -15.91
CA GLU A 326 1.91 -9.39 -15.66
C GLU A 326 3.14 -9.93 -14.93
N ASP A 327 4.35 -9.50 -15.26
CA ASP A 327 5.59 -9.80 -14.54
C ASP A 327 5.50 -9.22 -13.11
N ARG A 328 4.90 -8.04 -12.93
CA ARG A 328 4.56 -7.48 -11.60
C ARG A 328 3.50 -8.33 -10.90
N SER A 329 2.45 -8.76 -11.60
CA SER A 329 1.38 -9.61 -11.06
C SER A 329 1.86 -11.02 -10.70
N ASP A 330 2.75 -11.59 -11.51
CA ASP A 330 3.37 -12.90 -11.39
C ASP A 330 4.47 -12.87 -10.34
N LEU A 331 5.20 -11.75 -10.22
CA LEU A 331 6.12 -11.48 -9.12
C LEU A 331 5.36 -11.34 -7.80
N PHE A 332 4.26 -10.59 -7.76
CA PHE A 332 3.43 -10.48 -6.55
C PHE A 332 2.81 -11.85 -6.21
N ARG A 333 2.38 -12.63 -7.20
CA ARG A 333 1.88 -14.01 -7.03
C ARG A 333 2.96 -14.99 -6.59
N ALA A 334 4.17 -14.92 -7.14
CA ALA A 334 5.34 -15.75 -6.77
C ALA A 334 5.84 -15.40 -5.37
N LEU A 335 5.70 -14.13 -4.97
CA LEU A 335 5.96 -13.64 -3.63
C LEU A 335 4.77 -13.88 -2.68
N GLY A 336 3.66 -14.47 -3.13
CA GLY A 336 2.48 -14.78 -2.32
C GLY A 336 1.71 -13.56 -1.79
N ILE A 337 1.72 -12.44 -2.54
CA ILE A 337 1.04 -11.18 -2.24
C ILE A 337 -0.07 -10.95 -3.30
N PRO A 338 -1.34 -10.80 -2.89
CA PRO A 338 -2.43 -10.44 -3.80
C PRO A 338 -2.23 -9.09 -4.50
N ILE A 339 -2.77 -8.94 -5.71
CA ILE A 339 -2.56 -7.75 -6.57
C ILE A 339 -3.13 -6.46 -5.98
N ASP A 340 -4.09 -6.57 -5.05
CA ASP A 340 -4.69 -5.47 -4.30
C ASP A 340 -3.92 -5.16 -2.99
N GLY A 341 -2.78 -5.82 -2.78
CA GLY A 341 -1.89 -5.63 -1.64
C GLY A 341 -2.42 -6.20 -0.32
N TRP A 342 -3.52 -6.96 -0.32
CA TRP A 342 -4.11 -7.48 0.91
C TRP A 342 -3.36 -8.73 1.41
N VAL A 343 -2.67 -8.65 2.56
CA VAL A 343 -1.91 -9.77 3.14
C VAL A 343 -2.47 -10.16 4.50
N HIS A 344 -2.65 -11.47 4.72
CA HIS A 344 -3.09 -12.02 5.99
C HIS A 344 -2.02 -11.78 7.06
N LEU A 345 -2.45 -11.54 8.30
CA LEU A 345 -1.56 -11.01 9.32
C LEU A 345 -0.42 -11.98 9.73
N GLU A 346 -0.68 -13.28 9.61
CA GLU A 346 0.26 -14.35 9.92
C GLU A 346 1.40 -14.44 8.89
N ASP A 347 1.18 -13.92 7.68
CA ASP A 347 2.18 -13.83 6.61
C ASP A 347 2.80 -12.44 6.52
N PHE A 348 2.24 -11.43 7.20
CA PHE A 348 2.60 -10.02 7.04
C PHE A 348 4.08 -9.75 7.35
N GLU A 349 4.64 -10.29 8.44
CA GLU A 349 6.05 -10.08 8.78
C GLU A 349 6.97 -10.73 7.76
N ALA A 350 6.70 -11.96 7.31
CA ALA A 350 7.48 -12.63 6.27
C ALA A 350 7.42 -11.91 4.92
N LYS A 351 6.23 -11.40 4.53
CA LYS A 351 6.04 -10.63 3.28
C LYS A 351 6.63 -9.21 3.36
N VAL A 352 6.70 -8.61 4.55
CA VAL A 352 7.35 -7.33 4.80
C VAL A 352 8.87 -7.47 4.86
N GLU A 353 9.40 -8.56 5.42
CA GLU A 353 10.84 -8.89 5.37
C GLU A 353 11.30 -9.12 3.92
N THR A 354 10.46 -9.76 3.10
CA THR A 354 10.69 -9.93 1.65
C THR A 354 10.71 -8.57 0.89
N MET A 355 10.07 -7.53 1.43
CA MET A 355 10.05 -6.17 0.91
C MET A 355 11.18 -5.29 1.51
N ARG A 356 11.71 -5.66 2.69
CA ARG A 356 12.79 -4.98 3.43
C ARG A 356 14.17 -5.11 2.80
N ASN A 357 14.40 -6.09 1.94
CA ASN A 357 15.67 -6.27 1.21
C ASN A 357 15.81 -5.20 0.11
N LEU A 358 15.99 -3.95 0.58
CA LEU A 358 15.68 -2.67 -0.06
C LEU A 358 16.55 -2.27 -1.26
N ASP A 359 17.47 -3.11 -1.73
CA ASP A 359 18.13 -2.94 -3.03
C ASP A 359 17.16 -3.15 -4.20
N ARG A 360 16.02 -3.81 -3.96
CA ARG A 360 15.03 -4.11 -5.00
C ARG A 360 14.18 -2.92 -5.42
N LEU A 361 13.81 -2.03 -4.51
CA LEU A 361 13.03 -0.81 -4.86
C LEU A 361 13.93 0.22 -5.57
N TYR A 362 15.17 0.34 -5.11
CA TYR A 362 16.22 1.10 -5.80
C TYR A 362 16.48 0.51 -7.18
N ALA A 363 16.81 -0.79 -7.30
CA ALA A 363 17.07 -1.45 -8.57
C ALA A 363 15.86 -1.44 -9.53
N GLN A 364 14.62 -1.61 -9.04
CA GLN A 364 13.42 -1.51 -9.87
C GLN A 364 13.22 -0.09 -10.43
N SER A 365 13.49 0.93 -9.63
CA SER A 365 13.39 2.32 -10.07
C SER A 365 14.52 2.68 -11.02
N TYR A 366 15.71 2.11 -10.79
CA TYR A 366 16.88 2.23 -11.65
C TYR A 366 16.67 1.61 -13.04
N VAL A 367 16.12 0.38 -13.09
CA VAL A 367 15.77 -0.32 -14.33
C VAL A 367 14.70 0.45 -15.12
N ARG A 368 13.66 0.95 -14.42
CA ARG A 368 12.61 1.79 -15.04
C ARG A 368 13.17 3.08 -15.60
N PHE A 369 14.01 3.77 -14.82
CA PHE A 369 14.68 4.99 -15.23
C PHE A 369 15.51 4.78 -16.49
N MET A 370 16.35 3.74 -16.55
CA MET A 370 17.13 3.43 -17.75
C MET A 370 16.25 3.09 -18.96
N GLY A 371 15.16 2.34 -18.75
CA GLY A 371 14.17 2.07 -19.82
C GLY A 371 13.57 3.36 -20.38
N LEU A 372 13.25 4.31 -19.51
CA LEU A 372 12.78 5.63 -19.93
C LEU A 372 13.86 6.41 -20.70
N LEU A 373 15.13 6.33 -20.32
CA LEU A 373 16.22 6.97 -21.07
C LEU A 373 16.47 6.31 -22.44
N LEU A 374 16.44 4.97 -22.49
CA LEU A 374 16.54 4.22 -23.74
C LEU A 374 15.43 4.61 -24.73
N SER A 375 14.20 4.80 -24.24
CA SER A 375 13.08 5.22 -25.09
C SER A 375 13.25 6.63 -25.71
N LYS A 376 14.16 7.45 -25.16
CA LYS A 376 14.47 8.79 -25.71
C LYS A 376 15.52 8.74 -26.84
N ILE A 377 16.22 7.63 -27.01
CA ILE A 377 17.25 7.47 -28.03
C ILE A 377 16.60 7.18 -29.38
N ARG A 378 16.93 7.98 -30.40
CA ARG A 378 16.46 7.77 -31.77
C ARG A 378 17.53 7.04 -32.59
N LEU A 379 17.23 5.85 -33.06
CA LEU A 379 18.11 5.10 -33.96
C LEU A 379 18.03 5.68 -35.39
N PRO A 380 19.17 5.89 -36.08
CA PRO A 380 19.19 6.37 -37.45
C PRO A 380 18.61 5.34 -38.43
N CYS A 381 17.79 5.80 -39.39
CA CYS A 381 17.17 4.96 -40.43
C CYS A 381 17.95 4.99 -41.78
N ALA A 382 19.07 5.72 -41.87
CA ALA A 382 19.74 5.99 -43.14
C ALA A 382 20.92 5.04 -43.44
N THR A 383 21.10 4.73 -44.74
CA THR A 383 22.26 4.00 -45.31
C THR A 383 23.59 4.70 -45.00
N PRO A 384 24.70 3.95 -44.86
CA PRO A 384 25.97 4.44 -44.33
C PRO A 384 26.70 5.32 -45.34
N THR A 385 26.22 6.54 -45.52
CA THR A 385 26.87 7.57 -46.34
C THR A 385 26.74 8.92 -45.65
N SER A 386 27.40 9.07 -44.50
CA SER A 386 28.07 10.30 -44.04
C SER A 386 28.43 10.16 -42.56
N THR A 387 29.68 10.46 -42.24
CA THR A 387 30.22 10.66 -40.89
C THR A 387 29.48 11.81 -40.21
N SER A 388 28.47 11.48 -39.40
CA SER A 388 27.75 12.41 -38.52
C SER A 388 28.02 12.02 -37.06
N THR A 389 28.61 12.95 -36.30
CA THR A 389 29.01 12.77 -34.89
C THR A 389 27.83 12.49 -33.95
N SER A 390 26.66 13.09 -34.19
CA SER A 390 25.44 12.87 -33.36
C SER A 390 24.93 11.41 -33.38
N THR A 391 25.26 10.67 -34.45
CA THR A 391 24.94 9.25 -34.58
C THR A 391 25.85 8.38 -33.71
N SER A 392 27.03 8.88 -33.33
CA SER A 392 27.97 8.22 -32.41
C SER A 392 27.52 8.36 -30.96
N THR A 393 27.20 9.57 -30.53
CA THR A 393 26.87 9.87 -29.12
C THR A 393 25.59 9.19 -28.67
N SER A 394 24.54 9.19 -29.50
CA SER A 394 23.29 8.46 -29.21
C SER A 394 23.52 6.94 -29.11
N LYS A 395 24.45 6.40 -29.90
CA LYS A 395 24.83 4.98 -29.86
C LYS A 395 25.68 4.67 -28.62
N GLN A 396 26.57 5.57 -28.22
CA GLN A 396 27.35 5.45 -26.98
C GLN A 396 26.43 5.53 -25.75
N ALA A 397 25.48 6.46 -25.71
CA ALA A 397 24.47 6.54 -24.66
C ALA A 397 23.64 5.25 -24.55
N MET A 398 23.23 4.68 -25.69
CA MET A 398 22.51 3.40 -25.70
C MET A 398 23.35 2.26 -25.13
N ASN A 399 24.61 2.15 -25.53
CA ASN A 399 25.52 1.12 -25.01
C ASN A 399 25.70 1.28 -23.50
N ILE A 400 25.96 2.49 -23.01
CA ILE A 400 26.11 2.79 -21.58
C ILE A 400 24.87 2.42 -20.78
N LEU A 401 23.67 2.71 -21.29
CA LEU A 401 22.42 2.33 -20.61
C LEU A 401 22.20 0.80 -20.59
N ILE A 402 22.63 0.09 -21.62
CA ILE A 402 22.59 -1.38 -21.65
C ILE A 402 23.61 -1.97 -20.67
N ASP A 403 24.81 -1.40 -20.61
CA ASP A 403 25.85 -1.80 -19.68
C ASP A 403 25.40 -1.54 -18.24
N ALA A 404 24.77 -0.40 -17.96
CA ALA A 404 24.18 -0.06 -16.67
C ALA A 404 23.08 -1.06 -16.25
N LEU A 405 22.19 -1.45 -17.17
CA LEU A 405 21.17 -2.50 -16.94
C LEU A 405 21.80 -3.87 -16.67
N THR A 406 22.93 -4.15 -17.30
CA THR A 406 23.66 -5.40 -17.09
C THR A 406 24.35 -5.39 -15.72
N ASN A 407 24.97 -4.27 -15.36
CA ASN A 407 25.63 -4.06 -14.08
C ASN A 407 24.66 -4.21 -12.91
N ILE A 408 23.49 -3.55 -12.93
CA ILE A 408 22.52 -3.67 -11.83
C ILE A 408 22.01 -5.11 -11.65
N ARG A 409 21.85 -5.86 -12.75
CA ARG A 409 21.49 -7.29 -12.66
C ARG A 409 22.61 -8.09 -11.99
N THR A 410 23.86 -7.86 -12.39
CA THR A 410 25.03 -8.52 -11.81
C THR A 410 25.24 -8.12 -10.35
N GLU A 411 24.93 -6.90 -9.96
CA GLU A 411 24.98 -6.43 -8.58
C GLU A 411 23.95 -7.13 -7.71
N LEU A 412 22.71 -7.28 -8.18
CA LEU A 412 21.68 -8.06 -7.46
C LEU A 412 22.14 -9.49 -7.19
N ASP A 413 22.70 -10.17 -8.20
CA ASP A 413 23.27 -11.51 -8.05
C ASP A 413 24.47 -11.50 -7.07
N PHE A 414 25.31 -10.45 -7.11
CA PHE A 414 26.47 -10.30 -6.24
C PHE A 414 26.06 -10.16 -4.76
N PHE A 415 25.04 -9.36 -4.44
CA PHE A 415 24.51 -9.22 -3.08
C PHE A 415 24.03 -10.55 -2.51
N GLU A 416 23.26 -11.32 -3.29
CA GLU A 416 22.78 -12.65 -2.88
C GLU A 416 23.95 -13.61 -2.60
N ASN A 417 24.94 -13.64 -3.49
CA ASN A 417 26.10 -14.52 -3.35
C ASN A 417 26.98 -14.14 -2.14
N VAL A 418 27.21 -12.85 -1.90
CA VAL A 418 28.01 -12.37 -0.76
C VAL A 418 27.32 -12.69 0.55
N ALA A 419 26.01 -12.55 0.63
CA ALA A 419 25.29 -12.91 1.84
C ALA A 419 25.35 -14.39 2.17
N VAL A 420 25.21 -15.26 1.17
CA VAL A 420 25.39 -16.71 1.35
C VAL A 420 26.81 -17.03 1.81
N GLU A 421 27.82 -16.41 1.22
CA GLU A 421 29.23 -16.63 1.54
C GLU A 421 29.60 -16.21 2.97
N TYR A 422 29.06 -15.07 3.44
CA TYR A 422 29.37 -14.51 4.76
C TYR A 422 28.34 -14.88 5.83
N GLY A 423 27.35 -15.71 5.51
CA GLY A 423 26.28 -16.10 6.43
C GLY A 423 25.42 -14.91 6.89
N LEU A 424 25.33 -13.87 6.06
CA LEU A 424 24.46 -12.73 6.30
C LEU A 424 23.02 -13.19 6.05
N ASP A 425 22.17 -13.07 7.07
CA ASP A 425 20.77 -13.49 6.97
C ASP A 425 20.01 -12.54 6.04
N LEU A 426 19.93 -12.90 4.76
CA LEU A 426 19.01 -12.27 3.80
C LEU A 426 17.63 -12.96 3.79
N GLY A 427 17.45 -14.01 4.59
CA GLY A 427 16.21 -14.79 4.68
C GLY A 427 15.37 -14.42 5.90
N PRO A 428 14.10 -14.85 5.95
CA PRO A 428 13.32 -14.75 7.17
C PRO A 428 13.88 -15.76 8.18
N CYS A 429 14.19 -15.29 9.40
CA CYS A 429 14.46 -16.13 10.56
C CYS A 429 13.51 -17.32 10.62
N SER A 430 13.99 -18.50 10.20
CA SER A 430 13.33 -19.77 10.47
C SER A 430 14.19 -20.52 11.47
N SER A 431 13.70 -20.59 12.70
CA SER A 431 14.26 -21.44 13.73
C SER A 431 14.21 -22.91 13.28
N SER A 432 15.36 -23.54 13.09
CA SER A 432 15.83 -24.68 13.91
C SER A 432 16.84 -25.57 13.17
N SER A 433 18.07 -25.62 13.67
CA SER A 433 18.71 -26.90 14.00
C SER A 433 19.86 -26.73 15.00
N SER A 434 19.68 -27.40 16.14
CA SER A 434 20.68 -27.96 17.08
C SER A 434 21.65 -27.06 17.86
N SER A 435 21.36 -27.04 19.18
CA SER A 435 22.29 -27.13 20.32
C SER A 435 23.25 -25.97 20.60
N CYS A 436 22.91 -25.12 21.57
CA CYS A 436 23.74 -24.96 22.76
C CYS A 436 22.99 -24.27 23.91
N SER A 437 23.41 -24.61 25.11
CA SER A 437 22.86 -24.28 26.42
C SER A 437 22.75 -22.79 26.74
N SER A 438 21.67 -22.47 27.46
CA SER A 438 21.60 -21.52 28.57
C SER A 438 22.77 -20.54 28.72
N ARG A 439 22.54 -19.27 28.35
CA ARG A 439 23.22 -18.12 28.95
C ARG A 439 22.30 -16.90 28.91
N GLU A 440 22.08 -16.35 30.09
CA GLU A 440 21.37 -15.11 30.38
C GLU A 440 21.94 -13.96 29.54
N ILE A 441 21.09 -13.05 29.05
CA ILE A 441 21.49 -11.75 28.53
C ILE A 441 20.73 -10.67 29.30
N PRO A 442 21.39 -9.58 29.75
CA PRO A 442 20.93 -8.69 30.80
C PRO A 442 19.97 -7.59 30.31
N GLU A 443 19.40 -6.92 31.30
CA GLU A 443 18.58 -5.71 31.22
C GLU A 443 19.25 -4.55 30.47
N GLU A 444 18.38 -3.67 29.94
CA GLU A 444 18.63 -2.29 29.47
C GLU A 444 19.41 -2.09 28.17
N GLU A 445 18.67 -1.77 27.08
CA GLU A 445 18.93 -0.54 26.31
C GLU A 445 17.65 -0.09 25.58
N GLU A 446 17.22 1.13 25.90
CA GLU A 446 16.09 1.82 25.30
C GLU A 446 16.36 2.22 23.84
N GLY A 447 15.35 2.06 22.98
CA GLY A 447 15.18 2.94 21.82
C GLY A 447 15.88 2.54 20.51
N LYS A 448 15.38 1.49 19.82
CA LYS A 448 15.44 1.43 18.34
C LYS A 448 14.35 0.51 17.78
N PHE A 449 13.15 1.07 17.62
CA PHE A 449 12.10 0.46 16.79
C PHE A 449 12.50 0.62 15.32
N THR A 450 13.02 -0.44 14.69
CA THR A 450 13.38 -0.45 13.26
C THR A 450 12.10 -0.50 12.40
N THR A 451 11.65 0.67 11.94
CA THR A 451 10.40 0.85 11.20
C THR A 451 10.50 0.44 9.73
N ASN A 452 9.47 -0.29 9.29
CA ASN A 452 9.26 -0.93 8.00
C ASN A 452 8.73 0.02 6.90
N THR A 453 9.61 0.76 6.22
CA THR A 453 9.24 1.59 5.06
C THR A 453 10.51 2.08 4.36
N ALA A 454 10.49 2.19 3.01
CA ALA A 454 11.54 2.93 2.29
C ALA A 454 11.66 4.31 2.93
N THR A 455 12.88 4.69 3.33
CA THR A 455 13.08 5.96 4.05
C THR A 455 12.53 7.12 3.20
N PRO A 456 12.09 8.23 3.80
CA PRO A 456 11.67 9.40 3.02
C PRO A 456 12.71 9.83 1.96
N ILE A 457 13.98 9.55 2.23
CA ILE A 457 15.09 9.77 1.30
C ILE A 457 15.07 8.75 0.16
N THR A 458 14.90 7.47 0.45
CA THR A 458 14.73 6.42 -0.57
C THR A 458 13.56 6.74 -1.50
N GLN A 459 12.41 7.19 -0.96
CA GLN A 459 11.26 7.58 -1.79
C GLN A 459 11.57 8.81 -2.66
N ALA A 460 12.21 9.84 -2.10
CA ALA A 460 12.61 11.01 -2.86
C ALA A 460 13.63 10.67 -3.98
N TYR A 461 14.44 9.62 -3.77
CA TYR A 461 15.34 9.06 -4.76
C TYR A 461 14.59 8.40 -5.93
N ILE A 462 13.55 7.63 -5.63
CA ILE A 462 12.66 7.01 -6.63
C ILE A 462 11.93 8.08 -7.44
N ASP A 463 11.35 9.09 -6.78
CA ASP A 463 10.62 10.17 -7.44
C ASP A 463 11.54 10.99 -8.36
N MET A 464 12.79 11.20 -7.95
CA MET A 464 13.82 11.84 -8.77
C MET A 464 14.08 11.05 -10.06
N PHE A 465 14.29 9.74 -9.97
CA PHE A 465 14.51 8.87 -11.13
C PHE A 465 13.33 8.91 -12.12
N MET A 466 12.10 8.81 -11.62
CA MET A 466 10.91 8.86 -12.46
C MET A 466 10.75 10.24 -13.13
N SER A 467 11.05 11.32 -12.39
CA SER A 467 11.00 12.69 -12.93
C SER A 467 12.08 12.92 -14.00
N ALA A 468 13.30 12.45 -13.77
CA ALA A 468 14.43 12.56 -14.69
C ALA A 468 14.25 11.69 -15.95
N GLY A 469 13.54 10.57 -15.84
CA GLY A 469 13.16 9.71 -16.96
C GLY A 469 11.96 10.22 -17.78
N SER A 470 11.13 11.10 -17.22
CA SER A 470 9.85 11.53 -17.84
C SER A 470 9.99 12.12 -19.25
N ALA A 471 8.91 12.13 -20.03
CA ALA A 471 8.89 12.74 -21.36
C ALA A 471 9.21 14.26 -21.36
N ALA A 472 9.09 14.92 -20.20
CA ALA A 472 9.34 16.36 -20.05
C ALA A 472 10.83 16.73 -19.93
N THR A 473 11.70 15.76 -19.63
CA THR A 473 13.16 15.96 -19.45
C THR A 473 13.93 15.50 -20.68
N SER A 474 15.05 16.17 -20.99
CA SER A 474 15.92 15.75 -22.09
C SER A 474 16.72 14.49 -21.75
N LEU A 475 17.27 13.82 -22.78
CA LEU A 475 18.20 12.70 -22.58
C LEU A 475 19.44 13.13 -21.78
N LEU A 476 19.98 14.33 -22.07
CA LEU A 476 21.10 14.91 -21.33
C LEU A 476 20.80 15.04 -19.84
N GLU A 477 19.64 15.58 -19.45
CA GLU A 477 19.25 15.70 -18.04
C GLU A 477 19.16 14.34 -17.33
N GLY A 478 18.65 13.31 -18.03
CA GLY A 478 18.63 11.95 -17.52
C GLY A 478 20.03 11.34 -17.38
N MET A 479 20.88 11.50 -18.39
CA MET A 479 22.27 11.02 -18.33
C MET A 479 23.09 11.73 -17.23
N VAL A 480 22.79 13.00 -16.94
CA VAL A 480 23.38 13.73 -15.81
C VAL A 480 22.95 13.12 -14.48
N VAL A 481 21.68 12.72 -14.32
CA VAL A 481 21.24 12.01 -13.10
C VAL A 481 21.96 10.67 -12.99
N LEU A 482 22.03 9.88 -14.06
CA LEU A 482 22.75 8.61 -14.08
C LEU A 482 24.23 8.75 -13.68
N TRP A 483 24.94 9.68 -14.32
CA TRP A 483 26.34 9.96 -13.99
C TRP A 483 26.49 10.42 -12.54
N ALA A 484 25.60 11.30 -12.08
CA ALA A 484 25.66 11.88 -10.76
C ALA A 484 25.50 10.85 -9.64
N THR A 485 24.59 9.89 -9.80
CA THR A 485 24.38 8.82 -8.82
C THR A 485 25.61 7.91 -8.76
N GLU A 486 26.12 7.51 -9.93
CA GLU A 486 27.26 6.60 -10.04
C GLU A 486 28.58 7.22 -9.55
N VAL A 487 28.82 8.50 -9.81
CA VAL A 487 30.02 9.20 -9.32
C VAL A 487 29.98 9.45 -7.82
N CYS A 488 28.80 9.70 -7.25
CA CYS A 488 28.63 9.79 -5.79
C CYS A 488 28.95 8.44 -5.12
N TYR A 489 28.42 7.35 -5.68
CA TYR A 489 28.67 5.99 -5.20
C TYR A 489 30.17 5.65 -5.28
N LEU A 490 30.80 5.82 -6.44
CA LEU A 490 32.23 5.56 -6.66
C LEU A 490 33.12 6.35 -5.67
N ARG A 491 32.82 7.63 -5.44
CA ARG A 491 33.60 8.48 -4.53
C ARG A 491 33.44 8.04 -3.08
N ALA A 492 32.23 7.69 -2.65
CA ALA A 492 31.99 7.19 -1.30
C ALA A 492 32.76 5.89 -1.05
N TRP A 493 32.71 4.94 -1.98
CA TRP A 493 33.42 3.65 -1.85
C TRP A 493 34.94 3.78 -1.98
N ARG A 494 35.46 4.68 -2.82
CA ARG A 494 36.91 4.98 -2.86
C ARG A 494 37.39 5.65 -1.58
N TYR A 495 36.56 6.51 -0.97
CA TYR A 495 36.87 7.08 0.34
C TYR A 495 36.94 5.98 1.40
N ALA A 496 35.95 5.07 1.43
CA ALA A 496 35.96 3.90 2.32
C ALA A 496 37.18 2.99 2.10
N ALA A 497 37.58 2.76 0.85
CA ALA A 497 38.78 1.99 0.51
C ALA A 497 40.07 2.58 1.09
N GLY A 498 40.14 3.91 1.24
CA GLY A 498 41.29 4.60 1.86
C GLY A 498 41.53 4.24 3.33
N PHE A 499 40.57 3.59 4.01
CA PHE A 499 40.69 3.16 5.40
C PHE A 499 41.09 1.70 5.57
N LEU A 500 41.13 0.91 4.48
CA LEU A 500 41.44 -0.53 4.53
C LEU A 500 42.84 -0.81 5.08
N ASP A 501 43.83 0.02 4.76
CA ASP A 501 45.23 -0.14 5.20
C ASP A 501 45.47 0.31 6.65
N SER A 502 44.54 1.06 7.24
CA SER A 502 44.64 1.61 8.61
C SER A 502 43.93 0.76 9.67
N ALA A 503 43.23 -0.30 9.28
CA ALA A 503 42.53 -1.18 10.20
C ALA A 503 43.52 -2.15 10.91
N PRO A 504 43.52 -2.27 12.25
CA PRO A 504 44.43 -3.17 12.94
C PRO A 504 44.20 -4.63 12.51
N ALA A 505 45.27 -5.29 12.05
CA ALA A 505 45.27 -6.73 11.78
C ALA A 505 45.00 -7.49 13.09
N GLY A 506 43.75 -7.94 13.28
CA GLY A 506 43.32 -8.68 14.48
C GLY A 506 42.01 -8.21 15.12
N ALA A 507 41.17 -7.44 14.43
CA ALA A 507 39.78 -7.25 14.85
C ALA A 507 38.98 -8.53 14.58
N ASP A 508 39.08 -9.51 15.49
CA ASP A 508 38.11 -10.59 15.55
C ASP A 508 36.71 -9.99 15.79
N ALA A 509 35.83 -10.31 14.84
CA ALA A 509 34.41 -9.97 14.71
C ALA A 509 34.06 -8.57 14.17
N ASP A 510 34.34 -8.32 12.88
CA ASP A 510 33.41 -7.48 12.11
C ASP A 510 32.01 -8.11 12.19
N ALA A 511 30.99 -7.29 12.46
CA ALA A 511 29.61 -7.74 12.61
C ALA A 511 29.07 -8.45 11.34
N ASP A 512 29.66 -8.18 10.18
CA ASP A 512 29.31 -8.76 8.88
C ASP A 512 30.31 -9.84 8.42
N GLY A 513 31.18 -10.33 9.31
CA GLY A 513 32.22 -11.31 8.98
C GLY A 513 33.30 -10.81 8.02
N GLY A 514 33.36 -9.50 7.75
CA GLY A 514 34.28 -8.87 6.80
C GLY A 514 33.73 -8.73 5.38
N ALA A 515 32.42 -8.93 5.16
CA ALA A 515 31.79 -8.79 3.86
C ALA A 515 32.00 -7.39 3.24
N LEU A 516 31.86 -6.33 4.05
CA LEU A 516 32.07 -4.94 3.63
C LEU A 516 33.47 -4.71 3.09
N ARG A 517 34.50 -5.11 3.86
CA ARG A 517 35.90 -4.91 3.50
C ARG A 517 36.38 -5.80 2.35
N ASN A 518 35.90 -7.04 2.28
CA ASN A 518 36.43 -8.06 1.36
C ASN A 518 35.67 -8.13 0.04
N ARG A 519 34.40 -7.69 0.00
CA ARG A 519 33.52 -7.81 -1.16
C ARG A 519 32.99 -6.48 -1.63
N PHE A 520 32.30 -5.75 -0.77
CA PHE A 520 31.57 -4.54 -1.17
C PHE A 520 32.49 -3.37 -1.50
N ILE A 521 33.46 -3.04 -0.64
CA ILE A 521 34.43 -1.97 -0.91
C ILE A 521 35.22 -2.23 -2.21
N PRO A 522 35.82 -3.43 -2.44
CA PRO A 522 36.54 -3.71 -3.69
C PRO A 522 35.67 -3.65 -4.95
N ASN A 523 34.38 -4.01 -4.88
CA ASN A 523 33.48 -3.99 -6.04
C ASN A 523 33.28 -2.57 -6.59
N TRP A 524 32.86 -1.63 -5.72
CA TRP A 524 32.54 -0.26 -6.12
C TRP A 524 33.70 0.74 -5.99
N SER A 525 34.89 0.29 -5.57
CA SER A 525 36.13 1.08 -5.68
C SER A 525 37.04 0.63 -6.83
N SER A 526 36.62 -0.41 -7.58
CA SER A 526 37.37 -1.03 -8.66
C SER A 526 37.73 -0.07 -9.80
N ALA A 527 38.77 -0.42 -10.55
CA ALA A 527 39.17 0.32 -11.74
C ALA A 527 38.12 0.18 -12.86
N GLU A 528 37.47 -0.99 -12.93
CA GLU A 528 36.41 -1.33 -13.87
C GLU A 528 35.17 -0.46 -13.64
N PHE A 529 34.70 -0.35 -12.39
CA PHE A 529 33.59 0.53 -12.06
C PHE A 529 33.95 2.01 -12.30
N GLY A 530 35.19 2.41 -11.96
CA GLY A 530 35.69 3.75 -12.28
C GLY A 530 35.64 4.08 -13.78
N ALA A 531 36.10 3.18 -14.63
CA ALA A 531 36.08 3.35 -16.08
C ALA A 531 34.64 3.43 -16.63
N PHE A 532 33.70 2.68 -16.04
CA PHE A 532 32.28 2.78 -16.37
C PHE A 532 31.74 4.19 -16.03
N VAL A 533 31.99 4.71 -14.83
CA VAL A 533 31.56 6.07 -14.44
C VAL A 533 32.16 7.14 -15.34
N ASP A 534 33.44 7.02 -15.68
CA ASP A 534 34.12 7.95 -16.60
C ASP A 534 33.47 7.94 -17.99
N ALA A 535 33.09 6.76 -18.49
CA ALA A 535 32.42 6.62 -19.78
C ALA A 535 31.00 7.22 -19.80
N ILE A 536 30.25 7.19 -18.67
CA ILE A 536 28.99 7.95 -18.57
C ILE A 536 29.28 9.45 -18.66
N GLY A 537 30.35 9.92 -18.02
CA GLY A 537 30.79 11.31 -18.04
C GLY A 537 31.10 11.81 -19.45
N GLU A 538 31.87 11.04 -20.22
CA GLU A 538 32.17 11.35 -21.64
C GLU A 538 30.89 11.52 -22.47
N VAL A 539 29.89 10.63 -22.29
CA VAL A 539 28.61 10.75 -22.99
C VAL A 539 27.81 11.98 -22.54
N VAL A 540 27.86 12.34 -21.26
CA VAL A 540 27.23 13.56 -20.76
C VAL A 540 27.87 14.81 -21.38
N ASP A 541 29.19 14.85 -21.46
CA ASP A 541 29.94 15.95 -22.07
C ASP A 541 29.63 16.07 -23.57
N ASP A 542 29.66 14.96 -24.31
CA ASP A 542 29.31 14.93 -25.74
C ASP A 542 27.85 15.38 -25.98
N LEU A 543 26.90 14.91 -25.16
CA LEU A 543 25.50 15.34 -25.24
C LEU A 543 25.33 16.83 -24.91
N ALA A 544 26.14 17.38 -24.02
CA ALA A 544 26.14 18.80 -23.68
C ALA A 544 26.70 19.68 -24.81
N GLU A 545 27.71 19.18 -25.54
CA GLU A 545 28.24 19.83 -26.74
C GLU A 545 27.22 19.83 -27.89
N GLU A 546 26.43 18.77 -28.02
CA GLU A 546 25.35 18.63 -29.01
C GLU A 546 24.13 19.51 -28.76
N VAL A 547 24.02 20.15 -27.59
CA VAL A 547 22.97 21.14 -27.31
C VAL A 547 23.19 22.38 -28.18
N GLY A 548 22.69 22.32 -29.41
CA GLY A 548 22.63 23.43 -30.35
C GLY A 548 21.43 24.36 -30.11
N GLY A 549 21.56 25.63 -30.48
CA GLY A 549 20.50 26.64 -30.36
C GLY A 549 21.04 28.01 -29.98
N GLU A 550 20.13 28.98 -29.77
CA GLU A 550 20.50 30.27 -29.17
C GLU A 550 21.15 30.06 -27.80
N GLU A 551 22.23 30.80 -27.50
CA GLU A 551 22.97 30.76 -26.23
C GLU A 551 22.06 30.65 -25.00
N LYS A 552 20.97 31.42 -24.99
CA LYS A 552 19.98 31.43 -23.92
C LYS A 552 19.30 30.08 -23.66
N LYS A 553 19.02 29.31 -24.71
CA LYS A 553 18.38 27.98 -24.61
C LYS A 553 19.38 26.92 -24.12
N LYS A 554 20.65 27.04 -24.55
CA LYS A 554 21.74 26.20 -24.06
C LYS A 554 21.97 26.44 -22.56
N GLU A 555 22.03 27.69 -22.14
CA GLU A 555 22.16 28.10 -20.74
C GLU A 555 21.00 27.57 -19.88
N GLU A 556 19.78 27.59 -20.39
CA GLU A 556 18.61 27.06 -19.69
C GLU A 556 18.71 25.54 -19.46
N ILE A 557 19.07 24.76 -20.49
CA ILE A 557 19.21 23.31 -20.41
C ILE A 557 20.35 22.92 -19.45
N LEU A 558 21.51 23.57 -19.55
CA LEU A 558 22.63 23.36 -18.63
C LEU A 558 22.23 23.74 -17.20
N GLY A 559 21.46 24.83 -17.03
CA GLY A 559 20.90 25.24 -15.75
C GLY A 559 19.96 24.20 -15.14
N ARG A 560 19.24 23.40 -15.94
CA ARG A 560 18.44 22.25 -15.46
C ARG A 560 19.33 21.08 -15.04
N CYS A 561 20.36 20.76 -15.81
CA CYS A 561 21.34 19.72 -15.50
C CYS A 561 22.03 19.99 -14.15
N VAL A 562 22.42 21.24 -13.88
CA VAL A 562 23.01 21.64 -12.59
C VAL A 562 22.02 21.46 -11.43
N ARG A 563 20.71 21.66 -11.65
CA ARG A 563 19.70 21.40 -10.61
C ARG A 563 19.58 19.91 -10.31
N TRP A 564 19.61 19.06 -11.34
CA TRP A 564 19.62 17.60 -11.17
C TRP A 564 20.83 17.13 -10.38
N TRP A 565 22.03 17.59 -10.74
CA TRP A 565 23.25 17.32 -9.99
C TRP A 565 23.12 17.68 -8.50
N LYS A 566 22.62 18.89 -8.19
CA LYS A 566 22.42 19.33 -6.80
C LYS A 566 21.39 18.47 -6.06
N GLN A 567 20.34 18.04 -6.73
CA GLN A 567 19.32 17.17 -6.15
C GLN A 567 19.88 15.79 -5.81
N VAL A 568 20.68 15.21 -6.70
CA VAL A 568 21.37 13.93 -6.46
C VAL A 568 22.30 14.04 -5.26
N VAL A 569 23.16 15.05 -5.21
CA VAL A 569 24.07 15.25 -4.06
C VAL A 569 23.31 15.44 -2.76
N TRP A 570 22.19 16.17 -2.78
CA TRP A 570 21.34 16.37 -1.59
C TRP A 570 20.71 15.06 -1.09
N LEU A 571 20.31 14.18 -2.01
CA LEU A 571 19.76 12.86 -1.68
C LEU A 571 20.84 11.91 -1.18
N GLU A 572 21.98 11.85 -1.86
CA GLU A 572 23.14 11.03 -1.50
C GLU A 572 23.64 11.34 -0.08
N GLU A 573 23.79 12.63 0.26
CA GLU A 573 24.18 13.06 1.61
C GLU A 573 23.27 12.48 2.72
N ARG A 574 22.00 12.24 2.39
CA ARG A 574 20.98 11.78 3.36
C ARG A 574 20.65 10.30 3.22
N PHE A 575 21.16 9.65 2.18
CA PHE A 575 20.99 8.23 1.93
C PHE A 575 22.00 7.42 2.74
N TRP A 576 23.24 7.92 2.84
CA TRP A 576 24.27 7.32 3.68
C TRP A 576 23.99 7.55 5.17
N PRO A 577 24.28 6.57 6.04
CA PRO A 577 24.18 6.75 7.49
C PRO A 577 25.23 7.78 7.97
N ASP A 578 24.91 8.52 9.04
CA ASP A 578 25.89 9.37 9.71
C ASP A 578 27.07 8.51 10.21
N VAL A 579 28.29 8.78 9.71
CA VAL A 579 29.53 8.05 10.03
C VAL A 579 30.34 8.74 11.11
#